data_AF-A0AA51RRR1-F1
#
_entry.id   AF-A0AA51RRR1-F1
#
_cell.length_a   1.000
_cell.length_b   1.000
_cell.length_c   1.000
_cell.angle_alpha   90.00
_cell.angle_beta   90.00
_cell.angle_gamma   90.00
#
_symmetry.space_group_name_H-M   'P 1'
#
loop_
_entity.id
_entity.type
_entity.pdbx_description
1 polymer ?
#
loop_
_entity_poly.entity_id
_entity_poly.type
_entity_poly.pdbx_seq_one_letter_code
_entity_poly.pdbx_strand_id
1 'polypeptide(L)'
;MDIPLPVELNHSSESQYWALLRLQRAVNTELMERFNAIKSKGRSVLIQQLLAKIGAIIDLLNAHGYEFVRCDFVGDIDYETSEQWYVDRVSMSHRIVLHFNGYSAQAYFQENDIEAKRDPVITLRHDYLPKSSQD
;
A
#
# COMPACT_ATOMS: atom_id res chain seq x y z
N MET A 1 8.84 1.44 -15.84
CA MET A 1 8.50 2.41 -14.78
C MET A 1 9.77 3.14 -14.35
N ASP A 2 9.71 4.46 -14.20
CA ASP A 2 10.74 5.26 -13.55
C ASP A 2 10.40 5.30 -12.04
N ILE A 3 11.12 4.53 -11.24
CA ILE A 3 10.85 4.37 -9.81
C ILE A 3 11.66 5.41 -9.04
N PRO A 4 11.03 6.26 -8.21
CA PRO A 4 11.78 7.20 -7.38
C PRO A 4 12.68 6.43 -6.41
N LEU A 5 13.86 6.97 -6.14
CA LEU A 5 14.76 6.41 -5.14
C LEU A 5 14.15 6.48 -3.73
N PRO A 6 14.59 5.60 -2.81
CA PRO A 6 14.22 5.67 -1.40
C PRO A 6 14.46 7.07 -0.83
N VAL A 7 13.52 7.52 0.00
CA VAL A 7 13.58 8.84 0.61
C VAL A 7 14.64 8.82 1.71
N GLU A 8 15.85 9.30 1.43
CA GLU A 8 16.84 9.54 2.47
C GLU A 8 16.44 10.79 3.28
N LEU A 9 16.40 10.65 4.62
CA LEU A 9 15.86 11.64 5.57
C LEU A 9 16.64 12.96 5.71
N ASN A 10 17.56 13.27 4.79
CA ASN A 10 18.38 14.49 4.82
C ASN A 10 17.82 15.64 3.95
N HIS A 11 16.71 15.43 3.24
CA HIS A 11 16.08 16.47 2.40
C HIS A 11 14.85 17.10 3.08
N SER A 12 14.55 18.35 2.73
CA SER A 12 13.40 19.11 3.25
C SER A 12 12.08 18.31 3.12
N SER A 13 11.14 18.52 4.03
CA SER A 13 9.82 17.87 4.06
C SER A 13 9.08 17.94 2.70
N GLU A 14 9.28 19.02 1.96
CA GLU A 14 8.75 19.18 0.60
C GLU A 14 9.31 18.15 -0.39
N SER A 15 10.63 17.90 -0.38
CA SER A 15 11.26 16.92 -1.27
C SER A 15 10.75 15.50 -0.98
N GLN A 16 10.53 15.19 0.30
CA GLN A 16 10.00 13.89 0.74
C GLN A 16 8.55 13.71 0.28
N TYR A 17 7.73 14.76 0.40
CA TYR A 17 6.36 14.76 -0.09
C TYR A 17 6.27 14.55 -1.61
N TRP A 18 7.11 15.24 -2.39
CA TRP A 18 7.13 15.03 -3.85
C TRP A 18 7.60 13.64 -4.25
N ALA A 19 8.58 13.07 -3.54
CA ALA A 19 9.01 11.69 -3.78
C ALA A 19 7.88 10.69 -3.51
N LEU A 20 7.14 10.87 -2.41
CA LEU A 20 5.96 10.06 -2.08
C LEU A 20 4.87 10.16 -3.15
N LEU A 21 4.55 11.36 -3.64
CA LEU A 21 3.57 11.55 -4.71
C LEU A 21 4.01 10.90 -6.03
N ARG A 22 5.30 10.96 -6.36
CA ARG A 22 5.86 10.27 -7.54
C ARG A 22 5.73 8.76 -7.40
N LEU A 23 6.04 8.22 -6.23
CA LEU A 23 5.89 6.78 -5.94
C LEU A 23 4.44 6.35 -6.11
N GLN A 24 3.49 7.06 -5.47
CA GLN A 24 2.06 6.77 -5.61
C GLN A 24 1.61 6.81 -7.08
N ARG A 25 2.05 7.82 -7.84
CA ARG A 25 1.70 7.95 -9.25
C ARG A 25 2.28 6.80 -10.09
N ALA A 26 3.52 6.41 -9.85
CA ALA A 26 4.17 5.32 -10.58
C ALA A 26 3.45 3.99 -10.34
N VAL A 27 3.17 3.66 -9.07
CA VAL A 27 2.41 2.46 -8.68
C VAL A 27 1.01 2.44 -9.31
N ASN A 28 0.25 3.54 -9.20
CA ASN A 28 -1.09 3.62 -9.79
C ASN A 28 -1.09 3.51 -11.31
N THR A 29 -0.05 4.03 -11.98
CA THR A 29 0.09 3.91 -13.44
C THR A 29 0.19 2.44 -13.84
N GLU A 30 1.06 1.68 -13.17
CA GLU A 30 1.25 0.25 -13.43
C GLU A 30 0.00 -0.59 -13.12
N LEU A 31 -0.73 -0.27 -12.05
CA LEU A 31 -1.99 -0.93 -11.72
C LEU A 31 -3.06 -0.60 -12.77
N MET A 32 -3.19 0.66 -13.17
CA MET A 32 -4.15 1.10 -14.19
C MET A 32 -3.87 0.44 -15.55
N GLU A 33 -2.62 0.42 -15.99
CA GLU A 33 -2.21 -0.26 -17.23
C GLU A 33 -2.55 -1.75 -17.16
N ARG A 34 -2.25 -2.40 -16.03
CA ARG A 34 -2.61 -3.81 -15.84
C ARG A 34 -4.11 -4.01 -15.94
N PHE A 35 -4.91 -3.25 -15.18
CA PHE A 35 -6.36 -3.35 -15.19
C PHE A 35 -6.93 -3.18 -16.60
N ASN A 36 -6.50 -2.14 -17.32
CA ASN A 36 -6.97 -1.89 -18.68
C ASN A 36 -6.69 -3.04 -19.65
N ALA A 37 -5.57 -3.75 -19.48
CA ALA A 37 -5.22 -4.89 -20.31
C ALA A 37 -6.08 -6.14 -20.05
N ILE A 38 -6.74 -6.24 -18.88
CA ILE A 38 -7.43 -7.47 -18.47
C ILE A 38 -8.88 -7.27 -17.99
N LYS A 39 -9.40 -6.04 -17.96
CA LYS A 39 -10.77 -5.70 -17.49
C LYS A 39 -11.89 -6.50 -18.14
N SER A 40 -11.69 -7.02 -19.34
CA SER A 40 -12.65 -7.86 -20.06
C SER A 40 -12.60 -9.36 -19.71
N LYS A 41 -11.62 -9.81 -18.90
CA LYS A 41 -11.37 -11.23 -18.63
C LYS A 41 -12.19 -11.82 -17.46
N GLY A 42 -13.06 -11.02 -16.86
CA GLY A 42 -13.93 -11.45 -15.75
C GLY A 42 -13.25 -11.42 -14.37
N ARG A 43 -14.06 -11.40 -13.31
CA ARG A 43 -13.63 -11.10 -11.93
C ARG A 43 -12.56 -12.04 -11.37
N SER A 44 -12.71 -13.35 -11.56
CA SER A 44 -11.74 -14.34 -11.05
C SER A 44 -10.33 -14.12 -11.62
N VAL A 45 -10.22 -13.70 -12.89
CA VAL A 45 -8.94 -13.35 -13.49
C VAL A 45 -8.42 -12.04 -12.92
N LEU A 46 -9.29 -11.05 -12.69
CA LEU A 46 -8.90 -9.75 -12.14
C LEU A 46 -8.25 -9.86 -10.76
N ILE A 47 -8.81 -10.66 -9.85
CA ILE A 47 -8.24 -10.82 -8.50
C ILE A 47 -6.90 -11.56 -8.54
N GLN A 48 -6.78 -12.64 -9.31
CA GLN A 48 -5.52 -13.40 -9.42
C GLN A 48 -4.40 -12.53 -10.01
N GLN A 49 -4.72 -11.76 -11.05
CA GLN A 49 -3.76 -10.89 -11.69
C GLN A 49 -3.44 -9.64 -10.86
N LEU A 50 -4.37 -9.20 -10.00
CA LEU A 50 -4.13 -8.10 -9.08
C LEU A 50 -3.07 -8.49 -8.05
N LEU A 51 -3.26 -9.63 -7.38
CA LEU A 51 -2.33 -10.15 -6.38
C LEU A 51 -0.92 -10.35 -6.96
N ALA A 52 -0.85 -10.96 -8.14
CA ALA A 52 0.42 -11.14 -8.84
C ALA A 52 1.09 -9.81 -9.22
N LYS A 53 0.31 -8.81 -9.66
CA LYS A 53 0.84 -7.50 -10.04
C LYS A 53 1.34 -6.72 -8.82
N ILE A 54 0.60 -6.74 -7.70
CA ILE A 54 1.03 -6.08 -6.46
C ILE A 54 2.34 -6.70 -5.96
N GLY A 55 2.44 -8.03 -5.92
CA GLY A 55 3.69 -8.72 -5.56
C GLY A 55 4.87 -8.28 -6.43
N ALA A 56 4.68 -8.25 -7.76
CA ALA A 56 5.72 -7.80 -8.68
C ALA A 56 6.11 -6.33 -8.51
N ILE A 57 5.15 -5.44 -8.16
CA ILE A 57 5.45 -4.04 -7.84
C ILE A 57 6.31 -3.96 -6.58
N ILE A 58 5.95 -4.69 -5.52
CA ILE A 58 6.70 -4.70 -4.26
C ILE A 58 8.11 -5.24 -4.45
N ASP A 59 8.27 -6.36 -5.17
CA ASP A 59 9.58 -6.93 -5.47
C ASP A 59 10.47 -5.93 -6.23
N LEU A 60 9.87 -5.21 -7.18
CA LEU A 60 10.57 -4.20 -7.97
C LEU A 60 10.96 -2.99 -7.13
N LEU A 61 10.08 -2.50 -6.25
CA LEU A 61 10.42 -1.44 -5.29
C LEU A 61 11.56 -1.87 -4.37
N ASN A 62 11.51 -3.09 -3.85
CA ASN A 62 12.55 -3.61 -2.97
C ASN A 62 13.90 -3.76 -3.70
N ALA A 63 13.89 -4.14 -4.98
CA ALA A 63 15.08 -4.15 -5.80
C ALA A 63 15.69 -2.75 -6.05
N HIS A 64 14.91 -1.68 -5.86
CA HIS A 64 15.35 -0.28 -5.97
C HIS A 64 15.70 0.36 -4.61
N GLY A 65 15.86 -0.45 -3.56
CA GLY A 65 16.36 -0.01 -2.26
C GLY A 65 15.30 0.32 -1.22
N TYR A 66 14.02 0.09 -1.50
CA TYR A 66 12.98 0.05 -0.47
C TYR A 66 13.03 -1.29 0.29
N GLU A 67 12.37 -1.38 1.44
CA GLU A 67 12.17 -2.65 2.17
C GLU A 67 10.70 -2.80 2.59
N PHE A 68 9.81 -2.82 1.61
CA PHE A 68 8.39 -3.07 1.84
C PHE A 68 8.15 -4.51 2.27
N VAL A 69 7.50 -4.64 3.42
CA VAL A 69 6.95 -5.91 3.92
C VAL A 69 5.44 -5.81 4.01
N ARG A 70 4.74 -6.94 3.80
CA ARG A 70 3.29 -7.00 4.00
C ARG A 70 2.97 -6.98 5.50
N CYS A 71 2.09 -6.09 5.93
CA CYS A 71 1.67 -5.97 7.32
C CYS A 71 0.24 -6.45 7.56
N ASP A 72 -0.64 -6.29 6.59
CA ASP A 72 -2.02 -6.76 6.67
C ASP A 72 -2.55 -7.14 5.27
N PHE A 73 -3.52 -8.04 5.25
CA PHE A 73 -4.24 -8.47 4.06
C PHE A 73 -5.70 -8.77 4.42
N VAL A 74 -6.59 -7.89 3.97
CA VAL A 74 -8.03 -8.13 4.00
C VAL A 74 -8.44 -8.48 2.58
N GLY A 75 -8.23 -9.75 2.25
CA GLY A 75 -8.57 -10.30 0.94
C GLY A 75 -10.05 -10.57 0.80
N ASP A 76 -10.63 -10.06 -0.27
CA ASP A 76 -11.97 -10.43 -0.73
C ASP A 76 -11.86 -11.18 -2.06
N ILE A 77 -12.90 -11.94 -2.41
CA ILE A 77 -13.04 -12.62 -3.70
C ILE A 77 -13.17 -11.59 -4.83
N ASP A 78 -13.74 -10.44 -4.51
CA ASP A 78 -13.92 -9.30 -5.40
C ASP A 78 -12.69 -8.39 -5.35
N TYR A 79 -12.17 -8.02 -6.53
CA TYR A 79 -10.95 -7.22 -6.59
C TYR A 79 -11.22 -5.78 -6.15
N GLU A 80 -12.46 -5.30 -6.24
CA GLU A 80 -12.88 -3.96 -5.85
C GLU A 80 -12.79 -3.70 -4.34
N THR A 81 -12.78 -4.76 -3.52
CA THR A 81 -12.73 -4.69 -2.05
C THR A 81 -11.46 -5.34 -1.49
N SER A 82 -10.56 -5.80 -2.34
CA SER A 82 -9.29 -6.38 -1.91
C SER A 82 -8.36 -5.30 -1.38
N GLU A 83 -7.98 -5.41 -0.11
CA GLU A 83 -7.08 -4.47 0.54
C GLU A 83 -5.79 -5.13 1.02
N GLN A 84 -4.67 -4.44 0.82
CA GLN A 84 -3.33 -4.93 1.19
C GLN A 84 -2.46 -3.77 1.65
N TRP A 85 -1.75 -3.97 2.77
CA TRP A 85 -0.89 -2.94 3.35
C TRP A 85 0.54 -3.41 3.38
N TYR A 86 1.43 -2.54 2.91
CA TYR A 86 2.86 -2.72 2.94
C TYR A 86 3.52 -1.55 3.64
N VAL A 87 4.51 -1.84 4.47
CA VAL A 87 5.25 -0.83 5.22
C VAL A 87 6.73 -0.96 4.89
N ASP A 88 7.35 0.17 4.54
CA ASP A 88 8.79 0.27 4.32
C ASP A 88 9.54 0.27 5.65
N ARG A 89 10.55 -0.60 5.77
CA ARG A 89 11.37 -0.77 6.98
C ARG A 89 12.68 0.02 6.96
N VAL A 90 13.06 0.64 5.84
CA VAL A 90 14.33 1.38 5.72
C VAL A 90 14.39 2.56 6.68
N SER A 91 13.28 3.30 6.83
CA SER A 91 13.24 4.50 7.66
C SER A 91 12.62 4.23 9.04
N MET A 92 13.43 4.35 10.10
CA MET A 92 12.97 4.13 11.48
C MET A 92 12.09 5.26 12.02
N SER A 93 12.21 6.49 11.53
CA SER A 93 11.49 7.65 12.08
C SER A 93 10.20 7.98 11.32
N HIS A 94 10.15 7.73 10.00
CA HIS A 94 8.96 7.94 9.17
C HIS A 94 8.81 6.77 8.20
N ARG A 95 7.84 5.90 8.46
CA ARG A 95 7.65 4.72 7.61
C ARG A 95 6.76 5.09 6.44
N ILE A 96 7.17 4.73 5.23
CA ILE A 96 6.28 4.84 4.07
C ILE A 96 5.31 3.65 4.12
N VAL A 97 4.03 3.94 4.01
CA VAL A 97 2.97 2.93 3.90
C VAL A 97 2.40 2.97 2.49
N LEU A 98 2.29 1.81 1.87
CA LEU A 98 1.53 1.58 0.65
C LEU A 98 0.26 0.81 1.01
N HIS A 99 -0.88 1.45 0.80
CA HIS A 99 -2.20 0.84 0.92
C HIS A 99 -2.74 0.59 -0.49
N PHE A 100 -2.89 -0.68 -0.85
CA PHE A 100 -3.54 -1.11 -2.08
C PHE A 100 -5.00 -1.38 -1.80
N ASN A 101 -5.89 -0.78 -2.61
CA ASN A 101 -7.31 -1.11 -2.64
C ASN A 101 -7.69 -1.37 -4.11
N GLY A 102 -7.87 -2.64 -4.45
CA GLY A 102 -8.03 -3.10 -5.82
C GLY A 102 -6.87 -2.64 -6.72
N TYR A 103 -7.19 -2.17 -7.92
CA TYR A 103 -6.21 -1.61 -8.88
C TYR A 103 -5.84 -0.15 -8.60
N SER A 104 -5.87 0.26 -7.33
CA SER A 104 -5.42 1.58 -6.88
C SER A 104 -4.51 1.45 -5.66
N ALA A 105 -3.67 2.46 -5.46
CA ALA A 105 -2.77 2.54 -4.32
C ALA A 105 -2.71 3.96 -3.75
N GLN A 106 -2.57 4.05 -2.44
CA GLN A 106 -2.26 5.27 -1.70
C GLN A 106 -0.90 5.11 -1.03
N ALA A 107 -0.08 6.17 -1.06
CA ALA A 107 1.18 6.22 -0.34
C ALA A 107 1.12 7.37 0.68
N TYR A 108 1.51 7.08 1.91
CA TYR A 108 1.58 8.09 2.98
C TYR A 108 2.69 7.79 3.97
N PHE A 109 3.15 8.82 4.67
CA PHE A 109 4.04 8.64 5.81
C PHE A 109 3.19 8.26 7.03
N GLN A 110 3.59 7.20 7.71
CA GLN A 110 3.12 6.90 9.05
C GLN A 110 4.15 7.46 10.04
N GLU A 111 3.72 8.45 10.81
CA GLU A 111 4.45 8.91 11.99
C GLU A 111 4.37 7.80 13.04
N ASN A 112 5.51 7.48 13.66
CA ASN A 112 5.48 6.62 14.83
C ASN A 112 4.84 7.42 15.96
N ASP A 113 3.61 7.11 16.33
CA ASP A 113 3.18 7.37 17.70
C ASP A 113 4.10 6.54 18.61
N ILE A 114 5.08 7.21 19.21
CA ILE A 114 5.93 6.63 20.24
C ILE A 114 5.07 6.49 21.50
N GLU A 115 4.20 5.49 21.53
CA GLU A 115 3.86 4.80 22.77
C GLU A 115 4.24 3.34 22.65
N ALA A 116 5.44 3.06 23.13
CA ALA A 116 5.92 1.72 23.40
C ALA A 116 4.97 1.00 24.37
N LYS A 117 4.17 0.06 23.88
CA LYS A 117 3.84 -1.14 24.64
C LYS A 117 4.06 -2.38 23.78
N ARG A 118 4.74 -3.33 24.42
CA ARG A 118 5.07 -4.67 23.96
C ARG A 118 3.85 -5.37 23.33
N ASP A 119 4.16 -6.25 22.38
CA ASP A 119 3.31 -7.17 21.62
C ASP A 119 2.78 -6.66 20.27
N PRO A 120 3.20 -7.28 19.14
CA PRO A 120 2.69 -6.94 17.82
C PRO A 120 1.36 -7.66 17.59
N VAL A 121 0.30 -7.15 18.21
CA VAL A 121 -1.07 -7.37 17.73
C VAL A 121 -1.58 -6.02 17.30
N ILE A 122 -1.41 -5.73 16.01
CA ILE A 122 -1.97 -4.55 15.36
C ILE A 122 -3.49 -4.71 15.46
N THR A 123 -4.09 -4.14 16.50
CA THR A 123 -5.55 -3.98 16.60
C THR A 123 -5.90 -2.71 15.85
N LEU A 124 -6.19 -2.83 14.56
CA LEU A 124 -6.88 -1.78 13.83
C LEU A 124 -8.30 -1.68 14.41
N ARG A 125 -8.58 -0.59 15.12
CA ARG A 125 -9.93 -0.29 15.63
C ARG A 125 -10.89 -0.20 14.46
N HIS A 126 -11.77 -1.20 14.36
CA HIS A 126 -13.01 -1.13 13.59
C HIS A 126 -13.99 -0.19 14.30
N ASP A 127 -13.81 1.11 14.14
CA ASP A 127 -14.82 2.11 14.54
C ASP A 127 -15.64 2.53 13.30
N TYR A 128 -16.35 1.58 12.69
CA TYR A 128 -17.47 1.87 11.78
C TYR A 128 -18.54 0.77 11.88
N LEU A 129 -19.34 0.84 12.95
CA LEU A 129 -20.70 0.30 12.96
C LEU A 129 -21.61 1.33 13.63
N PRO A 130 -22.55 1.98 12.92
CA PRO A 130 -23.69 2.57 13.60
C PRO A 130 -24.48 1.42 14.22
N LYS A 131 -24.69 1.51 15.55
CA LYS A 131 -25.51 0.57 16.32
C LYS A 131 -26.90 0.49 15.70
N SER A 132 -27.19 -0.59 14.99
CA SER A 132 -28.55 -1.10 14.87
C SER A 132 -28.86 -1.86 16.16
N SER A 133 -29.53 -1.18 17.09
CA SER A 133 -30.30 -1.83 18.14
C SER A 133 -31.77 -1.58 17.86
N GLN A 134 -32.47 -2.69 17.65
CA GLN A 134 -33.92 -2.81 17.68
C GLN A 134 -34.45 -2.32 19.02
N ASP A 135 -35.49 -1.48 18.99
CA ASP A 135 -36.84 -1.80 19.47
C ASP A 135 -37.85 -0.86 18.81
#